data_AF-A0A1G0JW76-F1
#
_entry.id   AF-A0A1G0JW76-F1
#
_cell.length_a   1.000
_cell.length_b   1.000
_cell.length_c   1.000
_cell.angle_alpha   90.00
_cell.angle_beta   90.00
_cell.angle_gamma   90.00
#
_symmetry.space_group_name_H-M   'P 1'
#
loop_
_entity.id
_entity.type
_entity.pdbx_description
1 polymer ?
#
loop_
_entity_poly.entity_id
_entity_poly.type
_entity_poly.pdbx_seq_one_letter_code
_entity_poly.pdbx_strand_id
1 'polypeptide(L)'
;MRIFLCILIYPYTATSLAETAYITNEIQVGIHADKTIDSPILKLLPSGTVLEVIKREDRMSFVQDPAGPSGWLDNTYLIAEKPQSQDILDLQTRNRNLEQQLLAANRKIQDREQDGTVKPGSSETFELASGNDQLQQELNSERIKNAEFQVELAELRKHIGQNSDNKSLFEKILTLEETNRNLQIQLESMQSGNADGDLPVTLHLGNGNIDLMDWRRRFIYLAVTLVSGIGLGIYLMDYLNRRRHGGFRI
;
A
#
# COMPACT_ATOMS: atom_id res chain seq x y z
N MET A 1 -51.64 15.53 -34.48
CA MET A 1 -51.33 14.53 -33.41
C MET A 1 -50.01 13.86 -33.76
N ARG A 2 -49.11 13.68 -32.77
CA ARG A 2 -47.77 13.00 -32.78
C ARG A 2 -46.60 13.97 -32.56
N ILE A 3 -46.36 14.38 -31.32
CA ILE A 3 -45.59 13.72 -30.21
C ILE A 3 -44.11 14.14 -30.26
N PHE A 4 -43.80 15.00 -29.30
CA PHE A 4 -42.50 15.46 -28.82
C PHE A 4 -41.51 14.29 -28.62
N LEU A 5 -40.27 14.45 -29.08
CA LEU A 5 -39.13 13.63 -28.66
C LEU A 5 -38.04 14.57 -28.11
N CYS A 6 -38.22 15.02 -26.86
CA CYS A 6 -37.15 15.65 -26.09
C CYS A 6 -36.18 14.56 -25.62
N ILE A 7 -35.01 14.49 -26.25
CA ILE A 7 -33.88 13.69 -25.78
C ILE A 7 -33.28 14.43 -24.57
N LEU A 8 -33.56 13.89 -23.39
CA LEU A 8 -33.01 14.34 -22.12
C LEU A 8 -31.58 13.79 -22.00
N ILE A 9 -30.59 14.61 -22.35
CA ILE A 9 -29.17 14.30 -22.15
C ILE A 9 -28.88 14.56 -20.67
N TYR A 10 -28.86 13.50 -19.88
CA TYR A 10 -28.44 13.54 -18.47
C TYR A 10 -26.90 13.61 -18.44
N PRO A 11 -26.27 14.71 -17.98
CA PRO A 11 -24.84 14.72 -17.80
C PRO A 11 -24.49 13.81 -16.62
N TYR A 12 -23.84 12.68 -16.92
CA TYR A 12 -23.16 11.88 -15.92
C TYR A 12 -21.99 12.70 -15.37
N THR A 13 -22.21 13.42 -14.27
CA THR A 13 -21.12 14.03 -13.52
C THR A 13 -20.42 12.93 -12.73
N ALA A 14 -19.31 12.42 -13.27
CA ALA A 14 -18.40 11.58 -12.53
C ALA A 14 -17.72 12.43 -11.45
N THR A 15 -18.16 12.31 -10.21
CA THR A 15 -17.46 12.85 -9.05
C THR A 15 -16.19 12.03 -8.84
N SER A 16 -15.05 12.59 -9.26
CA SER A 16 -13.72 12.10 -8.88
C SER A 16 -13.50 12.41 -7.40
N LEU A 17 -13.70 11.42 -6.54
CA LEU A 17 -13.26 11.48 -5.15
C LEU A 17 -11.79 11.08 -5.10
N ALA A 18 -10.92 12.09 -5.08
CA ALA A 18 -9.52 11.86 -4.77
C ALA A 18 -9.35 11.80 -3.25
N GLU A 19 -8.73 10.72 -2.76
CA GLU A 19 -8.52 10.46 -1.34
C GLU A 19 -7.11 10.92 -0.96
N THR A 20 -6.97 11.73 0.08
CA THR A 20 -5.65 12.14 0.59
C THR A 20 -5.01 11.02 1.39
N ALA A 21 -3.75 10.68 1.12
CA ALA A 21 -2.98 9.69 1.87
C ALA A 21 -1.57 10.20 2.18
N TYR A 22 -0.91 9.55 3.13
CA TYR A 22 0.42 9.89 3.64
C TYR A 22 1.35 8.67 3.58
N ILE A 23 2.64 8.90 3.39
CA ILE A 23 3.65 7.82 3.38
C ILE A 23 4.03 7.43 4.82
N THR A 24 3.93 6.14 5.16
CA THR A 24 4.32 5.59 6.47
C THR A 24 5.83 5.35 6.62
N ASN A 25 6.29 5.19 7.86
CA ASN A 25 7.68 5.14 8.39
C ASN A 25 8.73 4.26 7.65
N GLU A 26 9.03 4.55 6.38
CA GLU A 26 10.27 4.15 5.70
C GLU A 26 11.10 5.37 5.26
N ILE A 27 12.41 5.21 5.30
CA ILE A 27 13.38 6.30 5.15
C ILE A 27 13.22 7.03 3.80
N GLN A 28 12.78 6.33 2.75
CA GLN A 28 12.34 6.88 1.46
C GLN A 28 11.55 5.80 0.71
N VAL A 29 10.42 6.17 0.11
CA VAL A 29 9.63 5.25 -0.75
C VAL A 29 9.64 5.75 -2.19
N GLY A 30 9.87 4.83 -3.13
CA GLY A 30 9.90 5.14 -4.56
C GLY A 30 8.50 5.21 -5.17
N ILE A 31 8.22 6.26 -5.93
CA ILE A 31 7.13 6.25 -6.92
C ILE A 31 7.63 5.48 -8.15
N HIS A 32 6.90 4.44 -8.53
CA HIS A 32 7.21 3.56 -9.65
C HIS A 32 6.50 4.02 -10.94
N ALA A 33 7.15 3.79 -12.09
CA ALA A 33 6.57 4.13 -13.39
C ALA A 33 5.39 3.21 -13.78
N ASP A 34 5.42 1.95 -13.33
CA ASP A 34 4.41 0.95 -13.63
C ASP A 34 3.96 0.24 -12.34
N LYS A 35 2.88 -0.54 -12.43
CA LYS A 35 2.29 -1.31 -11.34
C LYS A 35 3.20 -2.43 -10.83
N THR A 36 4.28 -2.75 -11.55
CA THR A 36 5.26 -3.78 -11.15
C THR A 36 6.31 -3.20 -10.20
N ILE A 37 6.64 -3.96 -9.15
CA ILE A 37 7.65 -3.60 -8.15
C ILE A 37 9.04 -3.39 -8.76
N ASP A 38 9.36 -4.09 -9.86
CA ASP A 38 10.65 -3.97 -10.55
C ASP A 38 10.73 -2.81 -11.54
N SER A 39 9.67 -2.00 -11.67
CA SER A 39 9.66 -0.88 -12.61
C SER A 39 10.53 0.29 -12.11
N PRO A 40 11.05 1.13 -13.03
CA PRO A 40 11.93 2.24 -12.66
C PRO A 40 11.30 3.18 -11.62
N ILE A 41 12.08 3.56 -10.62
CA ILE A 41 11.69 4.57 -9.63
C ILE A 41 11.81 5.97 -10.25
N LEU A 42 10.69 6.66 -10.38
CA LEU A 42 10.58 8.02 -10.90
C LEU A 42 11.07 9.07 -9.90
N LYS A 43 10.78 8.86 -8.60
CA LYS A 43 11.15 9.77 -7.52
C LYS A 43 11.14 9.05 -6.17
N LEU A 44 12.10 9.36 -5.31
CA LEU A 44 12.12 8.95 -3.91
C LEU A 44 11.42 10.01 -3.07
N LEU A 45 10.44 9.59 -2.26
CA LEU A 45 9.67 10.47 -1.39
C LEU A 45 9.98 10.19 0.07
N PRO A 46 10.20 11.22 0.90
CA PRO A 46 10.38 11.03 2.33
C PRO A 46 9.07 10.60 3.01
N SER A 47 9.20 9.93 4.15
CA SER A 47 8.08 9.64 5.07
C SER A 47 7.28 10.91 5.39
N GLY A 48 5.96 10.77 5.48
CA GLY A 48 5.04 11.87 5.77
C GLY A 48 4.77 12.82 4.60
N THR A 49 5.29 12.54 3.41
CA THR A 49 4.87 13.25 2.19
C THR A 49 3.37 13.05 1.96
N VAL A 50 2.67 14.16 1.74
CA VAL A 50 1.23 14.16 1.41
C VAL A 50 1.07 13.80 -0.05
N LEU A 51 0.26 12.80 -0.33
CA LEU A 51 -0.02 12.31 -1.67
C LEU A 51 -1.52 12.28 -1.93
N GLU A 52 -1.88 12.55 -3.17
CA GLU A 52 -3.25 12.41 -3.65
C GLU A 52 -3.41 11.02 -4.29
N VAL A 53 -4.28 10.18 -3.73
CA VAL A 53 -4.59 8.86 -4.29
C VAL A 53 -5.66 9.04 -5.36
N ILE A 54 -5.25 8.88 -6.62
CA ILE A 54 -6.13 8.99 -7.79
C ILE A 54 -6.85 7.65 -8.01
N LYS A 55 -6.14 6.53 -7.80
CA LYS A 55 -6.70 5.19 -8.01
C LYS A 55 -6.05 4.18 -7.06
N ARG A 56 -6.88 3.40 -6.36
CA ARG A 56 -6.41 2.28 -5.54
C ARG A 56 -6.70 0.95 -6.23
N GLU A 57 -5.67 0.13 -6.43
CA GLU A 57 -5.79 -1.24 -6.92
C GLU A 57 -5.12 -2.19 -5.91
N ASP A 58 -5.62 -3.42 -5.85
CA ASP A 58 -5.22 -4.52 -4.96
C ASP A 58 -4.03 -4.24 -4.02
N ARG A 59 -2.78 -4.30 -4.55
CA ARG A 59 -1.54 -4.01 -3.80
C ARG A 59 -0.87 -2.67 -4.12
N MET A 60 -1.33 -1.94 -5.13
CA MET A 60 -0.68 -0.71 -5.62
C MET A 60 -1.70 0.40 -5.86
N SER A 61 -1.39 1.62 -5.43
CA SER A 61 -2.16 2.82 -5.73
C SER A 61 -1.42 3.72 -6.69
N PHE A 62 -2.14 4.29 -7.65
CA PHE A 62 -1.65 5.39 -8.45
C PHE A 62 -1.83 6.69 -7.67
N VAL A 63 -0.71 7.34 -7.37
CA VAL A 63 -0.62 8.53 -6.53
C VAL A 63 -0.03 9.70 -7.29
N GLN A 64 -0.44 10.91 -6.91
CA GLN A 64 0.12 12.16 -7.41
C GLN A 64 0.77 12.93 -6.28
N ASP A 65 2.05 13.25 -6.47
CA ASP A 65 2.77 14.20 -5.65
C ASP A 65 2.43 15.64 -6.12
N PRO A 66 1.91 16.52 -5.25
CA PRO A 66 1.59 17.90 -5.61
C PRO A 66 2.77 18.70 -6.17
N ALA A 67 3.99 18.32 -5.83
CA ALA A 67 5.23 18.97 -6.26
C ALA A 67 6.07 18.08 -7.20
N GLY A 68 5.50 17.02 -7.77
CA GLY A 68 6.27 15.98 -8.46
C GLY A 68 5.50 15.16 -9.50
N PRO A 69 6.13 14.10 -10.03
CA PRO A 69 5.50 13.20 -10.99
C PRO A 69 4.46 12.30 -10.30
N SER A 70 3.43 11.89 -11.06
CA SER A 70 2.50 10.84 -10.66
C SER A 70 3.06 9.45 -10.97
N GLY A 71 2.69 8.44 -10.20
CA GLY A 71 3.09 7.05 -10.45
C GLY A 71 2.49 6.06 -9.47
N TRP A 72 2.94 4.82 -9.51
CA TRP A 72 2.44 3.73 -8.69
C TRP A 72 3.22 3.59 -7.39
N LEU A 73 2.51 3.30 -6.29
CA LEU A 73 3.07 3.16 -4.95
C LEU A 73 2.39 1.97 -4.26
N ASP A 74 3.15 1.13 -3.56
CA ASP A 74 2.56 0.00 -2.82
C ASP A 74 1.66 0.53 -1.69
N ASN A 75 0.46 -0.04 -1.59
CA ASN A 75 -0.56 0.35 -0.61
C ASN A 75 -0.07 0.19 0.83
N THR A 76 0.89 -0.70 1.08
CA THR A 76 1.50 -0.94 2.39
C THR A 76 2.18 0.32 2.94
N TYR A 77 2.61 1.22 2.06
CA TYR A 77 3.26 2.48 2.45
C TYR A 77 2.29 3.65 2.57
N LEU A 78 1.04 3.49 2.16
CA LEU A 78 0.02 4.54 2.18
C LEU A 78 -0.89 4.38 3.39
N ILE A 79 -0.87 5.38 4.26
CA ILE A 79 -1.83 5.51 5.36
C ILE A 79 -2.76 6.69 5.07
N ALA A 80 -4.08 6.49 5.25
CA ALA A 80 -5.06 7.57 5.07
C ALA A 80 -4.99 8.61 6.21
N GLU A 81 -4.43 8.21 7.36
CA GLU A 81 -4.30 9.03 8.56
C GLU A 81 -2.93 9.72 8.63
N LYS A 82 -2.88 10.88 9.28
CA LYS A 82 -1.66 11.68 9.44
C LYS A 82 -0.58 10.87 10.17
N PRO A 83 0.70 10.92 9.75
CA PRO A 83 1.76 10.17 10.40
C PRO A 83 1.98 10.64 11.86
N GLN A 84 2.11 9.69 12.78
CA GLN A 84 2.38 9.93 14.21
C GLN A 84 3.66 10.75 14.47
N SER A 85 4.63 10.74 13.54
CA SER A 85 5.87 11.53 13.64
C SER A 85 5.62 13.04 13.66
N GLN A 86 4.58 13.50 12.96
CA GLN A 86 4.18 14.90 12.98
C GLN A 86 3.55 15.29 14.31
N ASP A 87 2.84 14.37 14.96
CA ASP A 87 2.21 14.63 16.26
C ASP A 87 3.25 14.78 17.37
N ILE A 88 4.36 14.03 17.31
CA ILE A 88 5.48 14.22 18.25
C ILE A 88 6.11 15.61 18.09
N LEU A 89 6.32 16.07 16.85
CA LEU A 89 6.84 17.42 16.59
C LEU A 89 5.90 18.50 17.11
N ASP A 90 4.59 18.32 16.89
CA ASP A 90 3.56 19.23 17.37
C ASP A 90 3.52 19.26 18.91
N LEU A 91 3.59 18.10 19.58
CA LEU A 91 3.66 17.99 21.05
C LEU A 91 4.95 18.58 21.63
N GLN A 92 6.11 18.37 20.98
CA GLN A 92 7.37 18.98 21.40
C GLN A 92 7.31 20.50 21.30
N THR A 93 6.66 21.01 20.25
CA THR A 93 6.46 22.45 20.05
C THR A 93 5.54 23.03 21.13
N ARG A 94 4.44 22.35 21.47
CA ARG A 94 3.53 22.76 22.56
C ARG A 94 4.25 22.77 23.91
N ASN A 95 5.00 21.72 24.24
CA ASN A 95 5.79 21.66 25.47
C ASN A 95 6.75 22.85 25.59
N ARG A 96 7.50 23.16 24.52
CA ARG A 96 8.40 24.33 24.50
C ARG A 96 7.65 25.64 24.71
N ASN A 97 6.47 25.79 24.10
CA ASN A 97 5.66 26.98 24.25
C ASN A 97 5.13 27.12 25.69
N LEU A 98 4.61 26.05 26.29
CA LEU A 98 4.18 26.02 27.68
C LEU A 98 5.33 26.32 28.66
N GLU A 99 6.52 25.79 28.42
CA GLU A 99 7.72 26.13 29.20
C GLU A 99 8.05 27.63 29.12
N GLN A 100 7.98 28.21 27.92
CA GLN A 100 8.18 29.66 27.74
C GLN A 100 7.11 30.49 28.46
N GLN A 101 5.84 30.06 28.40
CA GLN A 101 4.75 30.72 29.12
C GLN A 101 4.95 30.64 30.64
N LEU A 102 5.35 29.48 31.18
CA LEU A 102 5.68 29.31 32.59
C LEU A 102 6.83 30.20 33.02
N LEU A 103 7.90 30.28 32.22
CA LEU A 103 9.03 31.16 32.50
C LEU A 103 8.61 32.64 32.48
N ALA A 104 7.79 33.04 31.52
CA ALA A 104 7.27 34.40 31.43
C ALA A 104 6.33 34.75 32.59
N ALA A 105 5.46 33.81 32.99
CA ALA A 105 4.56 33.97 34.12
C ALA A 105 5.35 34.08 35.45
N ASN A 106 6.32 33.20 35.67
CA ASN A 106 7.19 33.26 36.86
C ASN A 106 7.99 34.56 36.94
N ARG A 107 8.54 35.04 35.81
CA ARG A 107 9.20 36.36 35.78
C ARG A 107 8.25 37.49 36.13
N LYS A 108 7.04 37.51 35.57
CA LYS A 108 6.02 38.51 35.92
C LYS A 108 5.68 38.50 37.41
N ILE A 109 5.58 37.32 38.02
CA ILE A 109 5.35 37.19 39.47
C ILE A 109 6.53 37.78 40.24
N GLN A 110 7.76 37.39 39.88
CA GLN A 110 8.98 37.86 40.54
C GLN A 110 9.18 39.38 40.41
N ASP A 111 8.93 39.96 39.24
CA ASP A 111 9.04 41.40 39.01
C ASP A 111 8.00 42.18 39.84
N ARG A 112 6.78 41.64 39.98
CA ARG A 112 5.70 42.25 40.77
C ARG A 112 5.90 42.13 42.28
N GLU A 113 6.52 41.03 42.72
CA GLU A 113 6.95 40.86 44.11
C GLU A 113 8.08 41.84 44.48
N GLN A 114 9.01 42.10 43.56
CA GLN A 114 10.10 43.07 43.76
C GLN A 114 9.64 44.53 43.73
N ASP A 115 8.63 44.87 42.91
CA ASP A 115 8.06 46.22 42.81
C ASP A 115 7.14 46.57 44.01
N GLY A 116 6.90 45.62 44.94
CA GLY A 116 6.10 45.83 46.15
C GLY A 116 4.61 46.08 45.90
N THR A 117 4.16 45.94 44.66
CA THR A 117 2.77 46.19 44.22
C THR A 117 1.82 45.05 44.61
N VAL A 118 2.37 43.89 44.99
CA VAL A 118 1.59 42.69 45.31
C VAL A 118 1.76 42.34 46.79
N LYS A 119 0.68 42.50 47.57
CA LYS A 119 0.65 42.02 48.96
C LYS A 119 0.51 40.49 48.98
N PRO A 120 1.33 39.77 49.79
CA PRO A 120 1.15 38.34 50.02
C PRO A 120 -0.28 38.05 50.48
N GLY A 121 -0.99 37.15 49.78
CA GLY A 121 -2.37 36.76 50.11
C GLY A 121 -3.47 37.63 49.49
N SER A 122 -3.13 38.51 48.54
CA SER A 122 -4.13 39.20 47.71
C SER A 122 -4.77 38.25 46.68
N SER A 123 -5.99 38.53 46.23
CA SER A 123 -6.71 37.71 45.23
C SER A 123 -5.86 37.48 43.97
N GLU A 124 -5.10 38.50 43.54
CA GLU A 124 -4.20 38.42 42.39
C GLU A 124 -3.04 37.43 42.60
N THR A 125 -2.48 37.32 43.82
CA THR A 125 -1.44 36.30 44.10
C THR A 125 -1.99 34.88 44.01
N PHE A 126 -3.23 34.68 44.45
CA PHE A 126 -3.88 33.38 44.41
C PHE A 126 -4.22 32.96 42.98
N GLU A 127 -4.68 33.89 42.14
CA GLU A 127 -4.94 33.65 40.72
C GLU A 127 -3.66 33.37 39.93
N LEU A 128 -2.58 34.12 40.18
CA LEU A 128 -1.29 33.89 39.55
C LEU A 128 -0.66 32.55 39.96
N ALA A 129 -0.74 32.19 41.24
CA ALA A 129 -0.28 30.89 41.74
C ALA A 129 -1.10 29.75 41.13
N SER A 130 -2.43 29.86 41.12
CA SER A 130 -3.32 28.86 40.53
C SER A 130 -3.07 28.68 39.03
N GLY A 131 -2.87 29.77 38.28
CA GLY A 131 -2.55 29.70 36.85
C GLY A 131 -1.18 29.06 36.58
N ASN A 132 -0.19 29.32 37.43
CA ASN A 132 1.13 28.69 37.34
C ASN A 132 1.05 27.18 37.61
N ASP A 133 0.30 26.78 38.63
CA ASP A 133 0.06 25.36 38.95
C ASP A 133 -0.67 24.64 37.81
N GLN A 134 -1.66 25.29 37.20
CA GLN A 134 -2.36 24.76 36.02
C GLN A 134 -1.44 24.58 34.82
N LEU A 135 -0.64 25.60 34.50
CA LEU A 135 0.33 25.52 33.40
C LEU A 135 1.40 24.44 33.66
N GLN A 136 1.84 24.26 34.90
CA GLN A 136 2.76 23.19 35.27
C GLN A 136 2.11 21.81 35.12
N GLN A 137 0.85 21.68 35.54
CA GLN A 137 0.11 20.44 35.38
C GLN A 137 -0.11 20.10 33.90
N GLU A 138 -0.48 21.09 33.08
CA GLU A 138 -0.64 20.93 31.64
C GLU A 138 0.69 20.51 30.99
N LEU A 139 1.78 21.20 31.30
CA LEU A 139 3.12 20.85 30.81
C LEU A 139 3.49 19.42 31.18
N ASN A 140 3.32 19.03 32.45
CA ASN A 140 3.64 17.67 32.89
C ASN A 140 2.81 16.63 32.14
N SER A 141 1.52 16.89 31.92
CA SER A 141 0.65 15.99 31.16
C SER A 141 1.10 15.84 29.70
N GLU A 142 1.49 16.94 29.05
CA GLU A 142 1.96 16.94 27.66
C GLU A 142 3.35 16.28 27.54
N ARG A 143 4.20 16.39 28.56
CA ARG A 143 5.49 15.66 28.62
C ARG A 143 5.29 14.16 28.77
N ILE A 144 4.31 13.73 29.58
CA ILE A 144 3.98 12.31 29.74
C ILE A 144 3.50 11.74 28.40
N LYS A 145 2.55 12.41 27.72
CA LYS A 145 2.08 11.98 26.38
C LYS A 145 3.23 11.87 25.38
N ASN A 146 4.14 12.84 25.39
CA ASN A 146 5.30 12.82 24.50
C ASN A 146 6.22 11.63 24.80
N ALA A 147 6.46 11.32 26.08
CA ALA A 147 7.26 10.17 26.49
C ALA A 147 6.59 8.85 26.10
N GLU A 148 5.27 8.73 26.27
CA GLU A 148 4.47 7.56 25.88
C GLU A 148 4.57 7.29 24.38
N PHE A 149 4.36 8.29 23.53
CA PHE A 149 4.51 8.13 22.09
C PHE A 149 5.95 7.78 21.66
N GLN A 150 6.96 8.28 22.36
CA GLN A 150 8.34 7.88 22.08
C GLN A 150 8.61 6.41 22.43
N VAL A 151 8.00 5.90 23.51
CA VAL A 151 8.08 4.48 23.88
C VAL A 151 7.34 3.62 22.85
N GLU A 152 6.13 4.01 22.45
CA GLU A 152 5.35 3.31 21.42
C GLU A 152 6.14 3.21 20.10
N LEU A 153 6.80 4.29 19.67
CA LEU A 153 7.67 4.26 18.49
C LEU A 153 8.88 3.35 18.66
N ALA A 154 9.48 3.31 19.85
CA ALA A 154 10.60 2.42 20.13
C ALA A 154 10.16 0.95 20.06
N GLU A 155 8.98 0.63 20.58
CA GLU A 155 8.38 -0.70 20.51
C GLU A 155 7.99 -1.07 19.08
N LEU A 156 7.37 -0.15 18.34
CA LEU A 156 7.00 -0.39 16.94
C LEU A 156 8.26 -0.60 16.09
N ARG A 157 9.31 0.21 16.29
CA ARG A 157 10.61 0.00 15.64
C ARG A 157 11.23 -1.35 15.99
N LYS A 158 11.09 -1.81 17.24
CA LYS A 158 11.55 -3.13 17.65
C LYS A 158 10.76 -4.23 16.94
N HIS A 159 9.44 -4.11 16.82
CA HIS A 159 8.60 -5.06 16.07
C HIS A 159 8.96 -5.07 14.58
N ILE A 160 9.20 -3.91 13.96
CA ILE A 160 9.68 -3.81 12.58
C ILE A 160 11.09 -4.42 12.44
N GLY A 161 11.97 -4.19 13.41
CA GLY A 161 13.31 -4.78 13.45
C GLY A 161 13.29 -6.31 13.63
N GLN A 162 12.31 -6.86 14.35
CA GLN A 162 12.06 -8.30 14.47
C GLN A 162 11.53 -8.92 13.17
N ASN A 163 10.95 -8.13 12.28
CA ASN A 163 10.72 -8.50 10.88
C ASN A 163 12.04 -8.65 10.07
N SER A 164 13.20 -8.73 10.74
CA SER A 164 14.47 -9.22 10.20
C SER A 164 14.36 -10.56 9.46
N ASP A 165 13.32 -11.34 9.76
CA ASP A 165 12.95 -12.53 9.00
C ASP A 165 12.73 -12.20 7.52
N ASN A 166 12.08 -11.07 7.19
CA ASN A 166 11.92 -10.63 5.80
C ASN A 166 13.25 -10.31 5.12
N LYS A 167 14.23 -9.73 5.85
CA LYS A 167 15.58 -9.52 5.31
C LYS A 167 16.27 -10.86 5.04
N SER A 168 16.16 -11.80 5.97
CA SER A 168 16.72 -13.15 5.80
C SER A 168 16.03 -13.94 4.67
N LEU A 169 14.73 -13.72 4.47
CA LEU A 169 13.94 -14.30 3.38
C LEU A 169 14.35 -13.68 2.05
N PHE A 170 14.60 -12.38 2.00
CA PHE A 170 15.12 -11.69 0.81
C PHE A 170 16.51 -12.20 0.42
N GLU A 171 17.43 -12.34 1.39
CA GLU A 171 18.76 -12.95 1.18
C GLU A 171 18.63 -14.40 0.68
N LYS A 172 17.70 -15.19 1.24
CA LYS A 172 17.41 -16.54 0.75
C LYS A 172 16.86 -16.54 -0.68
N ILE A 173 16.01 -15.58 -1.04
CA ILE A 173 15.48 -15.46 -2.41
C ILE A 173 16.62 -15.12 -3.39
N LEU A 174 17.48 -14.17 -3.05
CA LEU A 174 18.64 -13.81 -3.87
C LEU A 174 19.60 -14.99 -4.06
N THR A 175 19.93 -15.71 -2.99
CA THR A 175 20.81 -16.89 -3.08
C THR A 175 20.17 -18.03 -3.86
N LEU A 176 18.86 -18.24 -3.74
CA LEU A 176 18.12 -19.22 -4.55
C LEU A 176 18.10 -18.85 -6.04
N GLU A 177 17.99 -17.57 -6.37
CA GLU A 177 18.03 -17.12 -7.75
C GLU A 177 19.44 -17.28 -8.34
N GLU A 178 20.47 -16.91 -7.60
CA GLU A 178 21.87 -17.08 -8.01
C GLU A 178 22.23 -18.55 -8.22
N THR A 179 21.82 -19.44 -7.30
CA THR A 179 22.06 -20.88 -7.41
C THR A 179 21.33 -21.48 -8.61
N ASN A 180 20.08 -21.07 -8.88
CA ASN A 180 19.36 -21.49 -10.08
C ASN A 180 20.05 -21.03 -11.37
N ARG A 181 20.54 -19.79 -11.45
CA ARG A 181 21.30 -19.30 -12.61
C ARG A 181 22.58 -20.10 -12.82
N ASN A 182 23.30 -20.40 -11.74
CA ASN A 182 24.52 -21.20 -11.82
C ASN A 182 24.23 -22.63 -12.32
N LEU A 183 23.15 -23.26 -11.85
CA LEU A 183 22.71 -24.56 -12.35
C LEU A 183 22.33 -24.51 -13.83
N GLN A 184 21.67 -23.46 -14.30
CA GLN A 184 21.37 -23.29 -15.72
C GLN A 184 22.64 -23.17 -16.58
N ILE A 185 23.62 -22.38 -16.13
CA ILE A 185 24.93 -22.24 -16.81
C ILE A 185 25.69 -23.59 -16.81
N GLN A 186 25.61 -24.35 -15.73
CA GLN A 186 26.20 -25.70 -15.67
C GLN A 186 25.53 -26.65 -16.68
N LEU A 187 24.20 -26.63 -16.78
CA LEU A 187 23.48 -27.44 -17.76
C LEU A 187 23.84 -27.05 -19.21
N GLU A 188 23.94 -25.76 -19.49
CA GLU A 188 24.29 -25.24 -20.81
C GLU A 188 25.74 -25.60 -21.20
N SER A 189 26.68 -25.51 -20.26
CA SER A 189 28.08 -25.92 -20.48
C SER A 189 28.25 -27.44 -20.62
N MET A 190 27.45 -28.25 -19.90
CA MET A 190 27.40 -29.70 -20.11
C MET A 190 26.79 -30.08 -21.47
N GLN A 191 25.80 -29.34 -21.95
CA GLN A 191 25.23 -29.54 -23.28
C GLN A 191 26.20 -29.13 -24.39
N SER A 192 26.92 -28.02 -24.20
CA SER A 192 27.92 -27.54 -25.16
C SER A 192 29.16 -28.44 -25.23
N GLY A 193 29.53 -29.12 -24.14
CA GLY A 193 30.65 -30.09 -24.10
C GLY A 193 30.35 -31.43 -24.79
N ASN A 194 29.09 -31.74 -25.05
CA ASN A 194 28.65 -32.97 -25.74
C ASN A 194 28.48 -32.79 -27.26
N ALA A 195 28.85 -31.64 -27.83
CA ALA A 195 28.66 -31.35 -29.25
C ALA A 195 29.74 -31.93 -30.19
N ASP A 196 30.79 -32.57 -29.68
CA ASP A 196 31.93 -33.03 -30.50
C ASP A 196 32.32 -34.52 -30.31
N GLY A 197 31.39 -35.34 -29.84
CA GLY A 197 31.61 -36.78 -29.61
C GLY A 197 30.51 -37.63 -30.22
N ASP A 198 30.76 -38.14 -31.42
CA ASP A 198 29.95 -39.14 -32.10
C ASP A 198 29.90 -40.43 -31.25
N LEU A 199 28.79 -40.69 -30.53
CA LEU A 199 28.39 -41.99 -29.95
C LEU A 199 26.91 -41.91 -29.49
N PRO A 200 26.06 -42.91 -29.82
CA PRO A 200 24.66 -42.91 -29.42
C PRO A 200 24.53 -43.23 -27.93
N VAL A 201 24.30 -42.21 -27.10
CA VAL A 201 23.91 -42.39 -25.70
C VAL A 201 22.46 -42.85 -25.68
N THR A 202 22.24 -44.16 -25.50
CA THR A 202 20.93 -44.70 -25.13
C THR A 202 20.61 -44.25 -23.71
N LEU A 203 19.79 -43.20 -23.59
CA LEU A 203 19.19 -42.78 -22.33
C LEU A 203 18.19 -43.83 -21.87
N HIS A 204 18.54 -44.58 -20.82
CA HIS A 204 17.58 -45.39 -20.09
C HIS A 204 16.77 -44.46 -19.19
N LEU A 205 15.65 -43.92 -19.71
CA LEU A 205 14.72 -43.19 -18.86
C LEU A 205 14.08 -44.18 -17.88
N GLY A 206 14.22 -43.87 -16.59
CA GLY A 206 13.39 -44.45 -15.56
C GLY A 206 11.92 -44.28 -15.92
N ASN A 207 11.19 -45.37 -15.80
CA ASN A 207 9.79 -45.54 -16.16
C ASN A 207 8.88 -44.66 -15.28
N GLY A 208 8.78 -43.38 -15.63
CA GLY A 208 7.77 -42.44 -15.17
C GLY A 208 7.17 -41.77 -16.39
N ASN A 209 6.03 -42.28 -16.86
CA ASN A 209 5.27 -41.69 -17.95
C ASN A 209 4.82 -40.29 -17.53
N ILE A 210 5.58 -39.25 -17.91
CA ILE A 210 5.07 -37.88 -17.93
C ILE A 210 4.32 -37.75 -19.25
N ASP A 211 3.01 -37.97 -19.19
CA ASP A 211 2.11 -37.95 -20.34
C ASP A 211 2.08 -36.56 -21.01
N LEU A 212 2.97 -36.34 -21.99
CA LEU A 212 2.84 -35.28 -22.99
C LEU A 212 1.56 -35.43 -23.86
N MET A 213 0.80 -36.51 -23.67
CA MET A 213 -0.51 -36.77 -24.30
C MET A 213 -1.67 -35.98 -23.66
N ASP A 214 -1.47 -35.40 -22.46
CA ASP A 214 -2.56 -34.86 -21.64
C ASP A 214 -3.12 -33.52 -22.18
N TRP A 215 -2.26 -32.62 -22.67
CA TRP A 215 -2.66 -31.39 -23.35
C TRP A 215 -3.55 -31.70 -24.55
N ARG A 216 -3.09 -32.62 -25.42
CA ARG A 216 -3.79 -32.94 -26.68
C ARG A 216 -5.16 -33.55 -26.38
N ARG A 217 -5.26 -34.37 -25.34
CA ARG A 217 -6.53 -34.94 -24.86
C ARG A 217 -7.48 -33.88 -24.30
N ARG A 218 -6.98 -32.88 -23.56
CA ARG A 218 -7.79 -31.75 -23.06
C ARG A 218 -8.35 -30.89 -24.22
N PHE A 219 -7.56 -30.63 -25.26
CA PHE A 219 -8.05 -29.92 -26.46
C PHE A 219 -9.10 -30.73 -27.23
N ILE A 220 -8.93 -32.05 -27.33
CA ILE A 220 -9.94 -32.92 -27.96
C ILE A 220 -11.25 -32.89 -27.17
N TYR A 221 -11.21 -32.97 -25.84
CA TYR A 221 -12.43 -32.86 -25.03
C TYR A 221 -13.11 -31.50 -25.17
N LEU A 222 -12.36 -30.40 -25.20
CA LEU A 222 -12.89 -29.05 -25.44
C LEU A 222 -13.56 -28.94 -26.82
N ALA A 223 -12.95 -29.50 -27.86
CA ALA A 223 -13.52 -29.50 -29.20
C ALA A 223 -14.80 -30.33 -29.27
N VAL A 224 -14.84 -31.49 -28.61
CA VAL A 224 -16.01 -32.37 -28.58
C VAL A 224 -17.18 -31.71 -27.83
N THR A 225 -16.94 -31.05 -26.70
CA THR A 225 -18.01 -30.35 -25.96
C THR A 225 -18.56 -29.17 -26.75
N LEU A 226 -17.71 -28.43 -27.47
CA LEU A 226 -18.12 -27.32 -28.32
C LEU A 226 -18.99 -27.79 -29.50
N VAL A 227 -18.60 -28.87 -30.19
CA VAL A 227 -19.39 -29.45 -31.28
C VAL A 227 -20.71 -30.04 -30.77
N SER A 228 -20.68 -30.73 -29.63
CA SER A 228 -21.88 -31.28 -29.00
C SER A 228 -22.86 -30.16 -28.60
N GLY A 229 -22.35 -29.04 -28.06
CA GLY A 229 -23.15 -27.86 -27.71
C GLY A 229 -23.82 -27.22 -28.92
N ILE A 230 -23.12 -27.09 -30.05
CA ILE A 230 -23.69 -26.56 -31.30
C ILE A 230 -24.78 -27.48 -31.83
N GLY A 231 -24.55 -28.80 -31.83
CA GLY A 231 -25.53 -29.79 -32.27
C GLY A 231 -26.80 -29.79 -31.41
N LEU A 232 -26.65 -29.75 -30.09
CA LEU A 232 -27.77 -29.60 -29.15
C LEU A 232 -28.51 -28.29 -29.35
N GLY A 233 -27.80 -27.18 -29.61
CA GLY A 233 -28.39 -25.88 -29.89
C GLY A 233 -29.29 -25.89 -31.14
N ILE A 234 -28.80 -26.47 -32.25
CA ILE A 234 -29.60 -26.61 -33.48
C ILE A 234 -30.80 -27.53 -33.25
N TYR A 235 -30.62 -28.65 -32.55
CA TYR A 235 -31.70 -29.57 -32.25
C TYR A 235 -32.79 -28.92 -31.38
N LEU A 236 -32.39 -28.13 -30.37
CA LEU A 236 -33.32 -27.45 -29.47
C LEU A 236 -34.03 -26.29 -30.19
N MET A 237 -33.34 -25.59 -31.09
CA MET A 237 -33.95 -24.59 -31.96
C MET A 237 -34.99 -25.23 -32.91
N ASP A 238 -34.67 -26.37 -33.54
CA ASP A 238 -35.61 -27.10 -34.40
C ASP A 238 -36.79 -27.68 -33.59
N TYR A 239 -36.53 -28.19 -32.39
CA TYR A 239 -37.57 -28.67 -31.48
C TYR A 239 -38.53 -27.55 -31.04
N LEU A 240 -38.00 -26.37 -30.70
CA LEU A 240 -38.81 -25.21 -30.35
C LEU A 240 -39.56 -24.64 -31.56
N ASN A 241 -38.94 -24.67 -32.75
CA ASN A 241 -39.57 -24.23 -33.99
C ASN A 241 -40.76 -25.12 -34.37
N ARG A 242 -40.64 -26.44 -34.20
CA ARG A 242 -41.74 -27.41 -34.40
C ARG A 242 -42.89 -27.26 -33.41
N ARG A 243 -42.64 -26.73 -32.20
CA ARG A 243 -43.71 -26.42 -31.23
C ARG A 243 -44.48 -25.15 -31.58
N ARG A 244 -43.89 -24.21 -32.32
CA ARG A 244 -44.57 -22.96 -32.76
C ARG A 244 -45.32 -23.11 -34.08
N HIS A 245 -44.89 -24.02 -34.96
CA HIS A 245 -45.57 -24.31 -36.21
C HIS A 245 -46.01 -25.76 -36.25
N GLY A 246 -47.30 -25.98 -35.94
CA GLY A 246 -47.93 -27.29 -35.93
C GLY A 246 -47.77 -28.00 -37.26
N GLY A 247 -46.85 -28.98 -37.28
CA GLY A 247 -46.77 -30.07 -38.24
C GLY A 247 -47.05 -29.71 -39.69
N PHE A 248 -46.10 -29.06 -40.37
CA PHE A 248 -46.03 -29.12 -41.83
C PHE A 248 -44.65 -29.62 -42.25
N ARG A 249 -44.64 -30.76 -42.93
CA ARG A 249 -43.45 -31.32 -43.58
C ARG A 249 -43.33 -30.67 -44.95
N ILE A 250 -42.14 -30.18 -45.28
CA ILE A 250 -41.66 -30.08 -46.66
C ILE A 250 -40.47 -31.03 -46.74
#